data_AF-A0A4R1KIP3-F1
#
_entry.id   AF-A0A4R1KIP3-F1
#
_cell.length_a   1.000
_cell.length_b   1.000
_cell.length_c   1.000
_cell.angle_alpha   90.00
_cell.angle_beta   90.00
_cell.angle_gamma   90.00
#
_symmetry.space_group_name_H-M   'P 1'
#
loop_
_entity.id
_entity.type
_entity.pdbx_description
1 polymer ?
#
loop_
_entity_poly.entity_id
_entity_poly.type
_entity_poly.pdbx_seq_one_letter_code
_entity_poly.pdbx_strand_id
1 'polypeptide(L)'
;CEATGVTLGTPTTADNCGVATVTNDAPATFPLGTTTVTWTVTDNAGLTATATQSVTVNDTTAPVITLNGNATVNVEACTGIYTEQGATVADCETGLSVTIGGDTVDVNTPGTYIITYNVTDTAGNAATQVTRDVIVADNTNPICSTQDITIQLDGTGNATITANDIDNGSSDNCGVASISVSQTAFTSADIGDNIVTFTVTDVNGNSSTCNATVTVENSTLDIDDDKFEVFGISPNPFKDNLIIKVPAKLSGDTFNIVIYDLNGRRVFNEVKSVVNNEINLTGLSRLEIAPYIIRIINSTSNSVYSKRLIRY
;
A
#
# COMPACT_ATOMS: atom_id res chain seq x y z
N CYS A 1 6.13 22.99 -49.88
CA CYS A 1 7.35 23.81 -49.86
C CYS A 1 7.52 24.53 -51.21
N GLU A 2 7.66 25.86 -51.22
CA GLU A 2 7.83 26.65 -52.47
C GLU A 2 8.69 27.89 -52.24
N ALA A 3 9.29 28.43 -53.30
CA ALA A 3 9.99 29.71 -53.30
C ALA A 3 9.19 30.77 -54.07
N THR A 4 9.15 31.99 -53.54
CA THR A 4 8.49 33.15 -54.19
C THR A 4 9.50 34.28 -54.37
N GLY A 5 9.23 35.18 -55.33
CA GLY A 5 10.13 36.33 -55.58
C GLY A 5 11.51 35.96 -56.14
N VAL A 6 11.62 34.80 -56.80
CA VAL A 6 12.88 34.34 -57.40
C VAL A 6 13.33 35.34 -58.48
N THR A 7 14.53 35.89 -58.31
CA THR A 7 15.13 36.82 -59.28
C THR A 7 15.90 36.03 -60.34
N LEU A 8 15.38 35.99 -61.57
CA LEU A 8 15.98 35.21 -62.68
C LEU A 8 17.13 35.91 -63.39
N GLY A 9 17.30 37.22 -63.14
CA GLY A 9 18.22 38.08 -63.86
C GLY A 9 17.71 38.40 -65.27
N THR A 10 18.61 38.89 -66.12
CA THR A 10 18.35 39.22 -67.53
C THR A 10 19.26 38.39 -68.42
N PRO A 11 18.74 37.70 -69.45
CA PRO A 11 19.58 36.95 -70.37
C PRO A 11 20.41 37.90 -71.24
N THR A 12 21.57 37.44 -71.69
CA THR A 12 22.33 38.14 -72.74
C THR A 12 21.73 37.79 -74.09
N THR A 13 21.38 38.79 -74.89
CA THR A 13 20.76 38.60 -76.20
C THR A 13 21.52 39.38 -77.27
N ALA A 14 21.57 38.85 -78.49
CA ALA A 14 22.19 39.50 -79.64
C ALA A 14 21.48 39.06 -80.92
N ASP A 15 21.28 40.02 -81.81
CA ASP A 15 20.83 39.79 -83.18
C ASP A 15 21.48 40.83 -84.10
N ASN A 16 21.71 40.51 -85.37
CA ASN A 16 22.35 41.43 -86.32
C ASN A 16 21.44 42.60 -86.75
N CYS A 17 20.12 42.49 -86.54
CA CYS A 17 19.09 43.47 -86.89
C CYS A 17 18.32 44.02 -85.66
N GLY A 18 18.74 43.64 -84.46
CA GLY A 18 18.19 44.09 -83.19
C GLY A 18 17.13 43.15 -82.59
N VAL A 19 16.98 43.21 -81.27
CA VAL A 19 16.06 42.38 -80.50
C VAL A 19 14.75 43.14 -80.26
N ALA A 20 13.61 42.53 -80.59
CA ALA A 20 12.29 43.12 -80.38
C ALA A 20 11.76 42.84 -78.97
N THR A 21 11.78 41.58 -78.53
CA THR A 21 11.26 41.18 -77.20
C THR A 21 12.09 40.09 -76.55
N VAL A 22 12.08 40.09 -75.22
CA VAL A 22 12.65 39.03 -74.37
C VAL A 22 11.59 38.67 -73.33
N THR A 23 11.15 37.42 -73.32
CA THR A 23 10.17 36.91 -72.36
C THR A 23 10.62 35.59 -71.77
N ASN A 24 9.97 35.16 -70.68
CA ASN A 24 10.12 33.83 -70.12
C ASN A 24 8.77 33.28 -69.62
N ASP A 25 8.72 31.98 -69.40
CA ASP A 25 7.57 31.23 -68.91
C ASP A 25 7.61 30.95 -67.40
N ALA A 26 8.41 31.70 -66.63
CA ALA A 26 8.61 31.41 -65.21
C ALA A 26 7.30 31.52 -64.41
N PRO A 27 7.04 30.56 -63.50
CA PRO A 27 5.88 30.62 -62.63
C PRO A 27 6.05 31.71 -61.56
N ALA A 28 4.94 32.18 -60.99
CA ALA A 28 4.96 33.13 -59.88
C ALA A 28 5.53 32.51 -58.58
N THR A 29 5.34 31.19 -58.40
CA THR A 29 5.93 30.40 -57.32
C THR A 29 6.66 29.18 -57.89
N PHE A 30 7.83 28.89 -57.33
CA PHE A 30 8.66 27.77 -57.74
C PHE A 30 8.45 26.61 -56.75
N PRO A 31 7.90 25.45 -57.19
CA PRO A 31 7.76 24.30 -56.32
C PRO A 31 9.13 23.74 -55.91
N LEU A 32 9.16 22.97 -54.83
CA LEU A 32 10.34 22.21 -54.41
C LEU A 32 10.89 21.35 -55.56
N GLY A 33 12.23 21.31 -55.69
CA GLY A 33 12.91 20.62 -56.78
C GLY A 33 13.35 21.57 -57.90
N THR A 34 13.51 21.03 -59.11
CA THR A 34 14.04 21.82 -60.25
C THR A 34 12.92 22.22 -61.20
N THR A 35 12.78 23.52 -61.42
CA THR A 35 11.94 24.11 -62.47
C THR A 35 12.82 24.57 -63.63
N THR A 36 12.41 24.25 -64.86
CA THR A 36 13.08 24.77 -66.06
C THR A 36 12.30 25.98 -66.57
N VAL A 37 12.96 27.11 -66.66
CA VAL A 37 12.44 28.35 -67.26
C VAL A 37 12.96 28.46 -68.69
N THR A 38 12.07 28.67 -69.65
CA THR A 38 12.39 28.88 -71.06
C THR A 38 12.34 30.37 -71.38
N TRP A 39 13.49 30.93 -71.73
CA TRP A 39 13.61 32.27 -72.30
C TRP A 39 13.31 32.22 -73.79
N THR A 40 12.48 33.15 -74.27
CA THR A 40 12.19 33.34 -75.69
C THR A 40 12.64 34.75 -76.10
N VAL A 41 13.49 34.83 -77.10
CA VAL A 41 13.95 36.08 -77.71
C VAL A 41 13.37 36.17 -79.10
N THR A 42 12.72 37.28 -79.43
CA THR A 42 12.16 37.54 -80.76
C THR A 42 12.87 38.72 -81.39
N ASP A 43 13.32 38.57 -82.64
CA ASP A 43 13.94 39.66 -83.41
C ASP A 43 12.88 40.60 -84.05
N ASN A 44 13.33 41.64 -84.74
CA ASN A 44 12.44 42.59 -85.43
C ASN A 44 11.74 42.00 -86.67
N ALA A 45 12.17 40.85 -87.17
CA ALA A 45 11.54 40.13 -88.28
C ALA A 45 10.50 39.09 -87.80
N GLY A 46 10.36 38.89 -86.48
CA GLY A 46 9.46 37.92 -85.86
C GLY A 46 10.05 36.51 -85.74
N LEU A 47 11.35 36.31 -85.97
CA LEU A 47 12.03 35.03 -85.74
C LEU A 47 12.36 34.89 -84.25
N THR A 48 12.33 33.65 -83.76
CA THR A 48 12.54 33.36 -82.33
C THR A 48 13.71 32.42 -82.10
N ALA A 49 14.39 32.62 -80.96
CA ALA A 49 15.36 31.71 -80.39
C ALA A 49 15.03 31.46 -78.91
N THR A 50 15.33 30.26 -78.42
CA THR A 50 15.07 29.87 -77.03
C THR A 50 16.32 29.43 -76.30
N ALA A 51 16.33 29.66 -74.98
CA ALA A 51 17.35 29.16 -74.05
C ALA A 51 16.69 28.76 -72.74
N THR A 52 17.26 27.80 -72.02
CA THR A 52 16.72 27.32 -70.75
C THR A 52 17.57 27.77 -69.57
N GLN A 53 16.92 28.01 -68.43
CA GLN A 53 17.52 28.28 -67.13
C GLN A 53 16.89 27.33 -66.10
N SER A 54 17.72 26.58 -65.37
CA SER A 54 17.25 25.74 -64.28
C SER A 54 17.25 26.51 -62.96
N VAL A 55 16.13 26.50 -62.25
CA VAL A 55 15.98 27.02 -60.89
C VAL A 55 15.73 25.83 -59.98
N THR A 56 16.60 25.63 -58.98
CA THR A 56 16.46 24.55 -57.99
C THR A 56 16.08 25.13 -56.65
N VAL A 57 14.93 24.70 -56.13
CA VAL A 57 14.44 24.99 -54.78
C VAL A 57 14.76 23.79 -53.89
N ASN A 58 15.49 24.03 -52.81
CA ASN A 58 15.83 23.03 -51.80
C ASN A 58 15.02 23.28 -50.54
N ASP A 59 14.65 22.21 -49.86
CA ASP A 59 14.05 22.31 -48.53
C ASP A 59 15.15 22.48 -47.48
N THR A 60 14.95 23.45 -46.59
CA THR A 60 15.88 23.79 -45.50
C THR A 60 15.15 23.98 -44.18
N THR A 61 13.83 23.76 -44.15
CA THR A 61 13.01 23.95 -42.97
C THR A 61 12.85 22.64 -42.23
N ALA A 62 13.25 22.61 -40.96
CA ALA A 62 13.00 21.44 -40.12
C ALA A 62 11.49 21.32 -39.79
N PRO A 63 10.95 20.09 -39.72
CA PRO A 63 9.59 19.87 -39.24
C PRO A 63 9.40 20.31 -37.78
N VAL A 64 8.15 20.57 -37.40
CA VAL A 64 7.77 20.94 -36.02
C VAL A 64 6.92 19.83 -35.40
N ILE A 65 7.36 19.31 -34.25
CA ILE A 65 6.63 18.29 -33.47
C ILE A 65 5.73 18.97 -32.42
N THR A 66 4.49 18.50 -32.28
CA THR A 66 3.56 18.91 -31.22
C THR A 66 3.03 17.68 -30.49
N LEU A 67 3.24 17.57 -29.18
CA LEU A 67 2.72 16.44 -28.39
C LEU A 67 1.19 16.40 -28.41
N ASN A 68 0.65 15.18 -28.45
CA ASN A 68 -0.76 14.97 -28.13
C ASN A 68 -0.91 14.87 -26.61
N GLY A 69 -1.68 15.76 -26.00
CA GLY A 69 -1.82 15.80 -24.55
C GLY A 69 -0.60 16.38 -23.85
N ASN A 70 -0.45 16.05 -22.56
CA ASN A 70 0.51 16.73 -21.70
C ASN A 70 1.97 16.25 -21.91
N ALA A 71 2.90 17.16 -21.66
CA ALA A 71 4.34 16.86 -21.63
C ALA A 71 4.76 16.04 -20.39
N THR A 72 3.95 16.05 -19.34
CA THR A 72 4.13 15.22 -18.14
C THR A 72 2.88 14.41 -17.89
N VAL A 73 3.06 13.11 -17.64
CA VAL A 73 1.99 12.17 -17.31
C VAL A 73 2.35 11.46 -16.01
N ASN A 74 1.47 11.55 -15.01
CA ASN A 74 1.64 10.84 -13.75
C ASN A 74 0.86 9.53 -13.81
N VAL A 75 1.48 8.43 -13.39
CA VAL A 75 0.90 7.10 -13.37
C VAL A 75 1.06 6.51 -11.98
N GLU A 76 -0.02 5.97 -11.42
CA GLU A 76 0.02 5.26 -10.15
C GLU A 76 0.75 3.93 -10.32
N ALA A 77 1.67 3.61 -9.41
CA ALA A 77 2.44 2.39 -9.50
C ALA A 77 1.55 1.13 -9.33
N CYS A 78 1.96 0.05 -10.00
CA CYS A 78 1.41 -1.33 -9.94
C CYS A 78 -0.02 -1.52 -10.47
N THR A 79 -0.87 -0.49 -10.44
CA THR A 79 -2.26 -0.54 -10.93
C THR A 79 -2.54 0.43 -12.07
N GLY A 80 -1.72 1.47 -12.21
CA GLY A 80 -1.83 2.43 -13.28
C GLY A 80 -1.54 1.81 -14.64
N ILE A 81 -2.11 2.44 -15.68
CA ILE A 81 -1.90 2.05 -17.08
C ILE A 81 -1.33 3.26 -17.80
N TYR A 82 -0.21 3.06 -18.49
CA TYR A 82 0.33 4.06 -19.41
C TYR A 82 -0.12 3.74 -20.85
N THR A 83 -0.78 4.69 -21.50
CA THR A 83 -1.08 4.65 -22.93
C THR A 83 -0.34 5.78 -23.62
N GLU A 84 0.49 5.44 -24.62
CA GLU A 84 1.19 6.45 -25.40
C GLU A 84 0.21 7.28 -26.25
N GLN A 85 0.23 8.60 -26.07
CA GLN A 85 -0.70 9.53 -26.73
C GLN A 85 -0.24 9.97 -28.14
N GLY A 86 1.03 9.74 -28.47
CA GLY A 86 1.70 10.17 -29.69
C GLY A 86 2.01 11.66 -29.73
N ALA A 87 2.39 12.11 -30.92
CA ALA A 87 2.58 13.50 -31.29
C ALA A 87 2.18 13.70 -32.76
N THR A 88 1.91 14.95 -33.13
CA THR A 88 1.71 15.38 -34.51
C THR A 88 2.94 16.09 -35.04
N VAL A 89 3.07 16.13 -36.36
CA VAL A 89 4.14 16.84 -37.07
C VAL A 89 3.51 17.82 -38.07
N ALA A 90 4.03 19.04 -38.10
CA ALA A 90 3.70 20.05 -39.08
C ALA A 90 4.95 20.42 -39.87
N ASP A 91 4.82 20.40 -41.19
CA ASP A 91 5.85 20.82 -42.12
C ASP A 91 5.22 21.23 -43.46
N CYS A 92 6.01 21.81 -44.36
CA CYS A 92 5.58 22.09 -45.72
C CYS A 92 5.55 20.85 -46.61
N GLU A 93 6.20 19.75 -46.19
CA GLU A 93 6.02 18.39 -46.72
C GLU A 93 4.80 17.69 -46.09
N THR A 94 4.18 16.77 -46.83
CA THR A 94 3.05 15.95 -46.35
C THR A 94 3.44 14.49 -46.18
N GLY A 95 2.81 13.77 -45.25
CA GLY A 95 3.04 12.33 -45.08
C GLY A 95 4.18 11.97 -44.12
N LEU A 96 4.75 12.97 -43.44
CA LEU A 96 5.71 12.73 -42.36
C LEU A 96 5.07 12.01 -41.18
N SER A 97 5.83 11.15 -40.53
CA SER A 97 5.42 10.41 -39.35
C SER A 97 6.42 10.59 -38.22
N VAL A 98 5.91 10.78 -37.00
CA VAL A 98 6.74 10.90 -35.80
C VAL A 98 7.21 9.50 -35.40
N THR A 99 8.51 9.35 -35.20
CA THR A 99 9.13 8.16 -34.61
C THR A 99 9.20 8.32 -33.10
N ILE A 100 8.62 7.36 -32.38
CA ILE A 100 8.59 7.31 -30.92
C ILE A 100 9.71 6.39 -30.43
N GLY A 101 10.48 6.83 -29.44
CA GLY A 101 11.54 6.07 -28.79
C GLY A 101 11.74 6.50 -27.34
N GLY A 102 12.94 6.29 -26.80
CA GLY A 102 13.25 6.56 -25.39
C GLY A 102 13.02 5.33 -24.51
N ASP A 103 12.62 5.57 -23.26
CA ASP A 103 12.42 4.50 -22.28
C ASP A 103 11.17 3.66 -22.57
N THR A 104 11.18 2.42 -22.09
CA THR A 104 9.95 1.63 -21.97
C THR A 104 9.40 1.81 -20.56
N VAL A 105 8.18 2.33 -20.44
CA VAL A 105 7.56 2.58 -19.13
C VAL A 105 7.21 1.26 -18.46
N ASP A 106 7.77 1.02 -17.28
CA ASP A 106 7.34 -0.04 -16.36
C ASP A 106 6.53 0.56 -15.21
N VAL A 107 5.22 0.34 -15.25
CA VAL A 107 4.29 0.86 -14.24
C VAL A 107 4.46 0.23 -12.86
N ASN A 108 5.20 -0.88 -12.74
CA ASN A 108 5.45 -1.52 -11.44
C ASN A 108 6.71 -0.97 -10.75
N THR A 109 7.49 -0.17 -11.45
CA THR A 109 8.75 0.37 -10.93
C THR A 109 8.64 1.91 -10.90
N PRO A 110 8.49 2.51 -9.70
CA PRO A 110 8.47 3.96 -9.57
C PRO A 110 9.74 4.60 -10.13
N GLY A 111 9.57 5.74 -10.76
CA GLY A 111 10.65 6.43 -11.45
C GLY A 111 10.12 7.42 -12.48
N THR A 112 11.06 8.08 -13.16
CA THR A 112 10.76 8.94 -14.30
C THR A 112 11.28 8.27 -15.56
N TYR A 113 10.38 8.08 -16.53
CA TYR A 113 10.66 7.51 -17.83
C TYR A 113 10.54 8.61 -18.89
N ILE A 114 11.50 8.69 -19.79
CA ILE A 114 11.56 9.74 -20.80
C ILE A 114 11.24 9.14 -22.17
N ILE A 115 10.10 9.53 -22.74
CA ILE A 115 9.70 9.18 -24.10
C ILE A 115 10.18 10.27 -25.04
N THR A 116 10.76 9.89 -26.17
CA THR A 116 11.29 10.82 -27.17
C THR A 116 10.51 10.74 -28.47
N TYR A 117 10.32 11.91 -29.09
CA TYR A 117 9.61 12.08 -30.35
C TYR A 117 10.58 12.72 -31.34
N ASN A 118 10.81 12.04 -32.46
CA ASN A 118 11.76 12.44 -33.49
C ASN A 118 11.08 12.40 -34.86
N VAL A 119 11.44 13.33 -35.72
CA VAL A 119 11.07 13.30 -37.14
C VAL A 119 12.17 13.96 -37.95
N THR A 120 12.41 13.43 -39.13
CA THR A 120 13.30 14.00 -40.15
C THR A 120 12.53 13.98 -41.45
N ASP A 121 12.51 15.10 -42.15
CA ASP A 121 11.86 15.18 -43.46
C ASP A 121 12.65 14.41 -44.54
N THR A 122 12.15 14.41 -45.78
CA THR A 122 12.84 13.73 -46.89
C THR A 122 14.10 14.44 -47.38
N ALA A 123 14.25 15.73 -47.06
CA ALA A 123 15.43 16.52 -47.36
C ALA A 123 16.56 16.35 -46.32
N GLY A 124 16.28 15.67 -45.20
CA GLY A 124 17.23 15.40 -44.13
C GLY A 124 17.23 16.45 -43.01
N ASN A 125 16.29 17.39 -42.98
CA ASN A 125 16.16 18.35 -41.89
C ASN A 125 15.49 17.66 -40.69
N ALA A 126 16.22 17.56 -39.58
CA ALA A 126 15.71 16.95 -38.36
C ALA A 126 14.97 18.00 -37.50
N ALA A 127 13.77 17.64 -37.03
CA ALA A 127 13.07 18.43 -36.04
C ALA A 127 13.87 18.50 -34.73
N THR A 128 13.64 19.55 -33.94
CA THR A 128 14.09 19.55 -32.54
C THR A 128 13.36 18.42 -31.81
N GLN A 129 14.12 17.54 -31.15
CA GLN A 129 13.54 16.44 -30.38
C GLN A 129 12.64 16.98 -29.28
N VAL A 130 11.45 16.40 -29.17
CA VAL A 130 10.51 16.67 -28.08
C VAL A 130 10.48 15.45 -27.16
N THR A 131 10.30 15.68 -25.86
CA THR A 131 10.21 14.61 -24.85
C THR A 131 8.90 14.69 -24.08
N ARG A 132 8.46 13.54 -23.56
CA ARG A 132 7.42 13.42 -22.53
C ARG A 132 8.01 12.72 -21.33
N ASP A 133 7.77 13.29 -20.16
CA ASP A 133 8.11 12.70 -18.88
C ASP A 133 6.93 11.90 -18.36
N VAL A 134 7.14 10.60 -18.13
CA VAL A 134 6.16 9.73 -17.48
C VAL A 134 6.67 9.44 -16.08
N ILE A 135 5.95 9.94 -15.08
CA ILE A 135 6.32 9.82 -13.67
C ILE A 135 5.46 8.72 -13.08
N VAL A 136 6.08 7.58 -12.76
CA VAL A 136 5.46 6.48 -12.03
C VAL A 136 5.76 6.69 -10.56
N ALA A 137 4.72 6.83 -9.73
CA ALA A 137 4.84 6.99 -8.30
C ALA A 137 3.73 6.21 -7.60
N ASP A 138 4.01 5.67 -6.42
CA ASP A 138 3.01 5.08 -5.55
C ASP A 138 2.58 6.11 -4.51
N ASN A 139 1.33 6.56 -4.59
CA ASN A 139 0.74 7.52 -3.66
C ASN A 139 -0.44 6.93 -2.89
N THR A 140 -0.72 5.65 -3.12
CA THR A 140 -1.80 4.94 -2.47
C THR A 140 -1.27 4.41 -1.15
N ASN A 141 -1.91 4.80 -0.05
CA ASN A 141 -1.55 4.25 1.24
C ASN A 141 -2.07 2.81 1.36
N PRO A 142 -1.38 1.94 2.12
CA PRO A 142 -1.85 0.58 2.38
C PRO A 142 -3.18 0.56 3.11
N ILE A 143 -3.97 -0.50 2.88
CA ILE A 143 -5.18 -0.81 3.64
C ILE A 143 -4.78 -1.57 4.91
N CYS A 144 -4.98 -0.92 6.06
CA CYS A 144 -4.72 -1.50 7.38
C CYS A 144 -5.93 -2.33 7.84
N SER A 145 -5.70 -3.60 8.18
CA SER A 145 -6.73 -4.51 8.67
C SER A 145 -6.22 -5.23 9.92
N THR A 146 -6.93 -5.08 11.03
CA THR A 146 -6.59 -5.70 12.32
C THR A 146 -7.67 -6.66 12.80
N GLN A 147 -7.28 -7.55 13.71
CA GLN A 147 -8.16 -8.39 14.51
C GLN A 147 -7.84 -8.25 15.99
N ASP A 148 -8.87 -8.31 16.83
CA ASP A 148 -8.73 -8.39 18.27
C ASP A 148 -8.28 -9.80 18.68
N ILE A 149 -7.47 -9.88 19.73
CA ILE A 149 -6.96 -11.15 20.25
C ILE A 149 -7.06 -11.20 21.77
N THR A 150 -7.10 -12.42 22.31
CA THR A 150 -7.00 -12.68 23.75
C THR A 150 -5.75 -13.48 24.04
N ILE A 151 -4.94 -13.01 24.99
CA ILE A 151 -3.70 -13.68 25.40
C ILE A 151 -3.71 -13.97 26.90
N GLN A 152 -2.94 -14.98 27.30
CA GLN A 152 -2.82 -15.38 28.70
C GLN A 152 -1.43 -15.05 29.21
N LEU A 153 -1.34 -14.48 30.41
CA LEU A 153 -0.04 -14.34 31.10
C LEU A 153 0.53 -15.72 31.44
N ASP A 154 1.84 -15.88 31.28
CA ASP A 154 2.58 -17.08 31.69
C ASP A 154 2.70 -17.18 33.23
N GLY A 155 3.32 -18.24 33.73
CA GLY A 155 3.52 -18.46 35.16
C GLY A 155 4.43 -17.43 35.86
N THR A 156 5.07 -16.54 35.10
CA THR A 156 5.86 -15.41 35.60
C THR A 156 5.12 -14.08 35.51
N GLY A 157 3.88 -14.08 35.00
CA GLY A 157 3.04 -12.90 34.84
C GLY A 157 3.34 -12.09 33.58
N ASN A 158 3.90 -12.70 32.53
CA ASN A 158 4.25 -12.03 31.27
C ASN A 158 3.58 -12.69 30.06
N ALA A 159 3.29 -11.91 29.02
CA ALA A 159 2.90 -12.40 27.71
C ALA A 159 3.49 -11.51 26.61
N THR A 160 3.60 -12.03 25.40
CA THR A 160 4.08 -11.27 24.24
C THR A 160 3.24 -11.56 23.01
N ILE A 161 3.15 -10.56 22.13
CA ILE A 161 2.55 -10.69 20.80
C ILE A 161 3.55 -10.22 19.75
N THR A 162 3.30 -10.60 18.51
CA THR A 162 3.92 -10.10 17.31
C THR A 162 2.89 -9.32 16.49
N ALA A 163 3.35 -8.47 15.57
CA ALA A 163 2.46 -7.75 14.67
C ALA A 163 1.58 -8.73 13.83
N ASN A 164 2.11 -9.90 13.48
CA ASN A 164 1.36 -10.94 12.76
C ASN A 164 0.16 -11.49 13.54
N ASP A 165 0.18 -11.46 14.88
CA ASP A 165 -0.92 -12.03 15.67
C ASP A 165 -2.21 -11.22 15.54
N ILE A 166 -2.08 -9.92 15.24
CA ILE A 166 -3.19 -8.98 15.09
C ILE A 166 -3.45 -8.52 13.66
N ASP A 167 -2.58 -8.86 12.69
CA ASP A 167 -2.81 -8.55 11.28
C ASP A 167 -3.94 -9.42 10.72
N ASN A 168 -4.92 -8.78 10.10
CA ASN A 168 -6.10 -9.43 9.52
C ASN A 168 -6.14 -9.20 8.01
N GLY A 169 -5.00 -9.43 7.35
CA GLY A 169 -4.85 -9.32 5.91
C GLY A 169 -4.70 -7.89 5.42
N SER A 170 -3.85 -7.09 6.09
CA SER A 170 -3.44 -5.79 5.57
C SER A 170 -2.85 -5.94 4.16
N SER A 171 -3.13 -5.00 3.27
CA SER A 171 -2.79 -5.11 1.85
C SER A 171 -2.48 -3.76 1.22
N ASP A 172 -1.89 -3.80 0.04
CA ASP A 172 -1.53 -2.63 -0.75
C ASP A 172 -1.49 -2.98 -2.25
N ASN A 173 -1.62 -2.01 -3.14
CA ASN A 173 -1.55 -2.18 -4.60
C ASN A 173 -0.15 -2.58 -5.09
N CYS A 174 0.91 -2.07 -4.46
CA CYS A 174 2.30 -2.39 -4.75
C CYS A 174 2.91 -3.39 -3.77
N GLY A 175 2.25 -3.61 -2.64
CA GLY A 175 2.54 -4.67 -1.69
C GLY A 175 3.07 -4.12 -0.37
N VAL A 176 2.95 -4.93 0.68
CA VAL A 176 3.34 -4.53 2.04
C VAL A 176 4.82 -4.85 2.28
N ALA A 177 5.58 -3.87 2.78
CA ALA A 177 6.97 -4.07 3.16
C ALA A 177 7.14 -4.47 4.62
N SER A 178 6.39 -3.84 5.52
CA SER A 178 6.53 -4.09 6.96
C SER A 178 5.26 -3.79 7.73
N ILE A 179 5.15 -4.44 8.87
CA ILE A 179 4.09 -4.23 9.86
C ILE A 179 4.72 -4.09 11.24
N SER A 180 4.08 -3.31 12.11
CA SER A 180 4.53 -3.10 13.49
C SER A 180 3.37 -2.83 14.43
N VAL A 181 3.58 -3.05 15.73
CA VAL A 181 2.61 -2.78 16.79
C VAL A 181 3.28 -1.99 17.91
N SER A 182 2.56 -1.02 18.45
CA SER A 182 3.04 -0.09 19.50
C SER A 182 3.42 -0.75 20.83
N GLN A 183 2.89 -1.94 21.12
CA GLN A 183 3.20 -2.72 22.31
C GLN A 183 3.23 -4.21 21.97
N THR A 184 4.31 -4.89 22.36
CA THR A 184 4.51 -6.33 22.10
C THR A 184 4.64 -7.17 23.37
N ALA A 185 4.73 -6.54 24.54
CA ALA A 185 4.89 -7.21 25.82
C ALA A 185 3.83 -6.73 26.81
N PHE A 186 3.28 -7.66 27.56
CA PHE A 186 2.20 -7.47 28.52
C PHE A 186 2.56 -8.15 29.83
N THR A 187 2.11 -7.53 30.92
CA THR A 187 2.37 -7.94 32.30
C THR A 187 1.07 -8.01 33.08
N SER A 188 1.14 -8.34 34.37
CA SER A 188 -0.01 -8.27 35.28
C SER A 188 -0.63 -6.87 35.42
N ALA A 189 0.08 -5.81 35.05
CA ALA A 189 -0.47 -4.45 35.01
C ALA A 189 -1.40 -4.21 33.83
N ASP A 190 -1.29 -5.05 32.79
CA ASP A 190 -2.00 -4.92 31.53
C ASP A 190 -3.24 -5.83 31.48
N ILE A 191 -3.70 -6.39 32.60
CA ILE A 191 -4.91 -7.26 32.63
C ILE A 191 -6.14 -6.47 32.17
N GLY A 192 -6.91 -7.07 31.26
CA GLY A 192 -8.06 -6.43 30.60
C GLY A 192 -7.74 -6.03 29.16
N ASP A 193 -8.52 -5.10 28.61
CA ASP A 193 -8.39 -4.67 27.22
C ASP A 193 -7.29 -3.62 27.04
N ASN A 194 -6.32 -3.92 26.18
CA ASN A 194 -5.27 -3.01 25.79
C ASN A 194 -5.42 -2.66 24.32
N ILE A 195 -5.60 -1.38 24.02
CA ILE A 195 -5.68 -0.91 22.63
C ILE A 195 -4.26 -0.65 22.14
N VAL A 196 -3.84 -1.39 21.13
CA VAL A 196 -2.54 -1.21 20.47
C VAL A 196 -2.72 -0.60 19.10
N THR A 197 -1.89 0.39 18.75
CA THR A 197 -1.79 0.90 17.39
C THR A 197 -0.93 -0.03 16.55
N PHE A 198 -1.49 -0.51 15.45
CA PHE A 198 -0.85 -1.29 14.39
C PHE A 198 -0.54 -0.38 13.21
N THR A 199 0.67 -0.48 12.67
CA THR A 199 1.13 0.31 11.52
C THR A 199 1.56 -0.63 10.41
N VAL A 200 1.03 -0.41 9.21
CA VAL A 200 1.43 -1.10 7.98
C VAL A 200 2.13 -0.08 7.06
N THR A 201 3.24 -0.49 6.47
CA THR A 201 4.01 0.32 5.50
C THR A 201 4.24 -0.49 4.24
N ASP A 202 3.95 0.09 3.09
CA ASP A 202 4.15 -0.53 1.77
C ASP A 202 5.63 -0.51 1.32
N VAL A 203 5.92 -1.11 0.16
CA VAL A 203 7.26 -1.18 -0.45
C VAL A 203 7.77 0.16 -0.98
N ASN A 204 6.91 1.16 -1.04
CA ASN A 204 7.20 2.51 -1.52
C ASN A 204 7.31 3.55 -0.40
N GLY A 205 7.03 3.15 0.83
CA GLY A 205 7.15 3.96 2.04
C GLY A 205 5.87 4.64 2.48
N ASN A 206 4.71 4.43 1.82
CA ASN A 206 3.45 4.94 2.35
C ASN A 206 2.96 4.07 3.50
N SER A 207 2.19 4.67 4.41
CA SER A 207 1.82 4.02 5.67
C SER A 207 0.40 4.32 6.11
N SER A 208 -0.22 3.34 6.75
CA SER A 208 -1.52 3.46 7.40
C SER A 208 -1.49 2.86 8.79
N THR A 209 -2.37 3.35 9.66
CA THR A 209 -2.51 2.87 11.04
C THR A 209 -3.95 2.50 11.37
N CYS A 210 -4.13 1.44 12.14
CA CYS A 210 -5.40 1.03 12.70
C CYS A 210 -5.18 0.43 14.10
N ASN A 211 -6.24 0.22 14.86
CA ASN A 211 -6.13 -0.28 16.24
C ASN A 211 -6.59 -1.73 16.34
N ALA A 212 -5.99 -2.48 17.25
CA ALA A 212 -6.46 -3.80 17.69
C ALA A 212 -6.59 -3.80 19.22
N THR A 213 -7.55 -4.57 19.73
CA THR A 213 -7.70 -4.82 21.17
C THR A 213 -7.01 -6.13 21.54
N VAL A 214 -6.08 -6.05 22.48
CA VAL A 214 -5.41 -7.21 23.08
C VAL A 214 -5.97 -7.38 24.49
N THR A 215 -6.87 -8.35 24.65
CA THR A 215 -7.43 -8.70 25.95
C THR A 215 -6.45 -9.62 26.68
N VAL A 216 -5.87 -9.14 27.77
CA VAL A 216 -4.93 -9.91 28.59
C VAL A 216 -5.68 -10.52 29.76
N GLU A 217 -5.62 -11.85 29.83
CA GLU A 217 -6.21 -12.62 30.89
C GLU A 217 -5.13 -13.24 31.78
N ASN A 218 -5.47 -13.43 33.06
CA ASN A 218 -4.60 -14.11 34.00
C ASN A 218 -4.87 -15.61 33.96
N SER A 219 -3.82 -16.40 33.66
CA SER A 219 -3.91 -17.86 33.60
C SER A 219 -3.99 -18.54 34.96
N THR A 220 -3.79 -17.82 36.07
CA THR A 220 -4.04 -18.40 37.39
C THR A 220 -5.54 -18.51 37.60
N LEU A 221 -6.06 -19.73 37.64
CA LEU A 221 -7.37 -20.08 38.19
C LEU A 221 -7.47 -19.56 39.63
N ASP A 222 -7.78 -18.28 39.79
CA ASP A 222 -8.20 -17.55 40.99
C ASP A 222 -7.94 -18.29 42.31
N ILE A 223 -6.66 -18.48 42.66
CA ILE A 223 -6.28 -18.64 44.06
C ILE A 223 -6.21 -17.23 44.59
N ASP A 224 -7.38 -16.69 44.90
CA ASP A 224 -7.58 -15.40 45.55
C ASP A 224 -7.11 -15.51 47.02
N ASP A 225 -5.81 -15.73 47.24
CA ASP A 225 -5.21 -15.81 48.58
C ASP A 225 -5.19 -14.43 49.27
N ASP A 226 -5.44 -13.35 48.50
CA ASP A 226 -5.32 -11.96 48.95
C ASP A 226 -6.65 -11.22 49.15
N LYS A 227 -7.82 -11.83 48.90
CA LYS A 227 -9.10 -11.27 49.40
C LYS A 227 -9.32 -11.64 50.87
N PHE A 228 -8.72 -10.82 51.71
CA PHE A 228 -8.85 -10.77 53.16
C PHE A 228 -10.32 -10.69 53.66
N GLU A 229 -10.96 -11.85 53.84
CA GLU A 229 -11.75 -12.25 55.02
C GLU A 229 -11.51 -13.77 55.22
N VAL A 230 -10.31 -14.13 55.71
CA VAL A 230 -9.77 -15.50 55.63
C VAL A 230 -10.62 -16.49 56.42
N PHE A 231 -11.23 -17.45 55.73
CA PHE A 231 -11.83 -18.63 56.33
C PHE A 231 -10.76 -19.42 57.09
N GLY A 232 -10.98 -19.61 58.40
CA GLY A 232 -10.10 -20.45 59.22
C GLY A 232 -10.49 -21.91 59.05
N ILE A 233 -9.59 -22.78 58.59
CA ILE A 233 -9.90 -24.22 58.46
C ILE A 233 -9.04 -25.00 59.44
N SER A 234 -9.69 -25.73 60.34
CA SER A 234 -9.02 -26.49 61.40
C SER A 234 -9.75 -27.79 61.77
N PRO A 235 -9.04 -28.87 62.14
CA PRO A 235 -7.58 -29.00 62.07
C PRO A 235 -7.10 -29.13 60.61
N ASN A 236 -5.87 -28.71 60.31
CA ASN A 236 -5.22 -29.01 59.03
C ASN A 236 -3.71 -29.17 59.31
N PRO A 237 -3.13 -30.39 59.29
CA PRO A 237 -3.70 -31.64 58.77
C PRO A 237 -4.96 -32.13 59.50
N PHE A 238 -5.84 -32.87 58.81
CA PHE A 238 -7.13 -33.36 59.32
C PHE A 238 -7.24 -34.89 59.23
N LYS A 239 -8.15 -35.47 60.03
CA LYS A 239 -8.41 -36.91 60.06
C LYS A 239 -9.80 -37.27 59.52
N ASP A 240 -10.85 -36.95 60.31
CA ASP A 240 -12.23 -37.37 60.04
C ASP A 240 -13.21 -36.21 59.85
N ASN A 241 -12.86 -35.02 60.37
CA ASN A 241 -13.69 -33.82 60.35
C ASN A 241 -12.86 -32.55 60.15
N LEU A 242 -13.55 -31.50 59.69
CA LEU A 242 -13.02 -30.16 59.53
C LEU A 242 -14.04 -29.15 60.07
N ILE A 243 -13.53 -28.09 60.69
CA ILE A 243 -14.29 -26.91 61.07
C ILE A 243 -13.79 -25.77 60.19
N ILE A 244 -14.73 -25.15 59.47
CA ILE A 244 -14.49 -23.92 58.73
C ILE A 244 -15.06 -22.78 59.58
N LYS A 245 -14.19 -21.93 60.10
CA LYS A 245 -14.53 -20.65 60.73
C LYS A 245 -14.90 -19.64 59.65
N VAL A 246 -16.10 -19.08 59.80
CA VAL A 246 -16.73 -18.16 58.87
C VAL A 246 -16.81 -16.77 59.52
N PRO A 247 -16.39 -15.70 58.81
CA PRO A 247 -16.54 -14.32 59.29
C PRO A 247 -17.98 -13.99 59.73
N ALA A 248 -18.13 -13.15 60.76
CA ALA A 248 -19.44 -12.83 61.35
C ALA A 248 -20.43 -12.16 60.41
N LYS A 249 -19.94 -11.48 59.37
CA LYS A 249 -20.81 -10.90 58.35
C LYS A 249 -21.51 -11.94 57.49
N LEU A 250 -21.00 -13.17 57.46
CA LEU A 250 -21.47 -14.26 56.59
C LEU A 250 -22.22 -15.35 57.39
N SER A 251 -22.54 -15.11 58.66
CA SER A 251 -23.10 -16.14 59.56
C SER A 251 -24.53 -16.61 59.21
N GLY A 252 -25.20 -15.93 58.27
CA GLY A 252 -26.53 -16.32 57.76
C GLY A 252 -26.49 -16.98 56.38
N ASP A 253 -25.31 -17.06 55.76
CA ASP A 253 -25.18 -17.54 54.39
C ASP A 253 -25.16 -19.07 54.32
N THR A 254 -25.36 -19.58 53.11
CA THR A 254 -25.13 -20.98 52.78
C THR A 254 -23.93 -21.08 51.85
N PHE A 255 -23.16 -22.15 52.01
CA PHE A 255 -21.95 -22.39 51.24
C PHE A 255 -21.98 -23.78 50.64
N ASN A 256 -21.65 -23.88 49.36
CA ASN A 256 -21.31 -25.14 48.72
C ASN A 256 -19.83 -25.44 48.93
N ILE A 257 -19.55 -26.54 49.63
CA ILE A 257 -18.21 -26.97 50.02
C ILE A 257 -17.79 -28.15 49.16
N VAL A 258 -16.73 -27.96 48.38
CA VAL A 258 -16.24 -28.94 47.43
C VAL A 258 -14.80 -29.28 47.74
N ILE A 259 -14.44 -30.56 47.81
CA ILE A 259 -13.03 -30.99 47.94
C ILE A 259 -12.64 -31.73 46.67
N TYR A 260 -11.47 -31.37 46.15
CA TYR A 260 -10.83 -31.98 44.98
C TYR A 260 -9.53 -32.67 45.39
N ASP A 261 -9.23 -33.80 44.76
CA ASP A 261 -7.86 -34.33 44.78
C ASP A 261 -6.95 -33.46 43.89
N LEU A 262 -5.63 -33.68 43.96
CA LEU A 262 -4.66 -32.88 43.19
C LEU A 262 -4.77 -33.08 41.66
N ASN A 263 -5.50 -34.10 41.20
CA ASN A 263 -5.79 -34.31 39.78
C ASN A 263 -7.07 -33.59 39.34
N GLY A 264 -7.69 -32.80 40.23
CA GLY A 264 -8.90 -32.03 39.94
C GLY A 264 -10.21 -32.85 39.99
N ARG A 265 -10.19 -34.10 40.44
CA ARG A 265 -11.41 -34.89 40.60
C ARG A 265 -12.11 -34.50 41.90
N ARG A 266 -13.42 -34.24 41.81
CA ARG A 266 -14.26 -33.92 42.98
C ARG A 266 -14.46 -35.15 43.86
N VAL A 267 -13.97 -35.08 45.09
CA VAL A 267 -14.03 -36.17 46.09
C VAL A 267 -15.00 -35.89 47.24
N PHE A 268 -15.40 -34.63 47.46
CA PHE A 268 -16.41 -34.23 48.44
C PHE A 268 -17.27 -33.08 47.90
N ASN A 269 -18.56 -33.05 48.25
CA ASN A 269 -19.48 -31.99 47.84
C ASN A 269 -20.67 -31.93 48.81
N GLU A 270 -20.79 -30.86 49.59
CA GLU A 270 -21.95 -30.64 50.46
C GLU A 270 -22.30 -29.15 50.55
N VAL A 271 -23.60 -28.85 50.57
CA VAL A 271 -24.10 -27.50 50.87
C VAL A 271 -24.38 -27.41 52.37
N LYS A 272 -23.82 -26.40 53.04
CA LYS A 272 -23.96 -26.17 54.48
C LYS A 272 -24.35 -24.73 54.77
N SER A 273 -25.28 -24.55 55.71
CA SER A 273 -25.52 -23.26 56.34
C SER A 273 -24.49 -23.00 57.43
N VAL A 274 -24.18 -21.73 57.67
CA VAL A 274 -23.32 -21.33 58.80
C VAL A 274 -24.11 -21.40 60.10
N VAL A 275 -23.51 -21.98 61.14
CA VAL A 275 -24.08 -22.05 62.50
C VAL A 275 -23.01 -21.61 63.48
N ASN A 276 -23.31 -20.61 64.32
CA ASN A 276 -22.35 -20.05 65.28
C ASN A 276 -21.01 -19.69 64.65
N ASN A 277 -21.03 -19.04 63.46
CA ASN A 277 -19.83 -18.66 62.71
C ASN A 277 -18.97 -19.83 62.23
N GLU A 278 -19.51 -21.04 62.20
CA GLU A 278 -18.77 -22.23 61.81
C GLU A 278 -19.58 -23.10 60.84
N ILE A 279 -18.84 -23.82 60.01
CA ILE A 279 -19.36 -24.94 59.22
C ILE A 279 -18.60 -26.19 59.65
N ASN A 280 -19.36 -27.17 60.15
CA ASN A 280 -18.83 -28.47 60.54
C ASN A 280 -18.95 -29.45 59.38
N LEU A 281 -17.81 -29.94 58.90
CA LEU A 281 -17.71 -31.00 57.90
C LEU A 281 -17.40 -32.33 58.58
N THR A 282 -18.24 -33.32 58.32
CA THR A 282 -18.09 -34.69 58.79
C THR A 282 -18.05 -35.64 57.60
N GLY A 283 -17.80 -36.93 57.84
CA GLY A 283 -17.77 -37.93 56.76
C GLY A 283 -16.54 -37.83 55.85
N LEU A 284 -15.46 -37.17 56.30
CA LEU A 284 -14.21 -37.03 55.57
C LEU A 284 -13.28 -38.25 55.75
N SER A 285 -13.62 -39.17 56.64
CA SER A 285 -12.88 -40.42 56.89
C SER A 285 -12.77 -41.33 55.66
N ARG A 286 -13.64 -41.14 54.67
CA ARG A 286 -13.65 -41.84 53.37
C ARG A 286 -12.60 -41.34 52.37
N LEU A 287 -11.99 -40.20 52.63
CA LEU A 287 -10.92 -39.67 51.79
C LEU A 287 -9.64 -40.45 52.07
N GLU A 288 -8.81 -40.65 51.05
CA GLU A 288 -7.49 -41.28 51.21
C GLU A 288 -6.51 -40.36 51.94
N ILE A 289 -5.40 -40.90 52.45
CA ILE A 289 -4.33 -40.07 53.05
C ILE A 289 -3.59 -39.38 51.90
N ALA A 290 -3.93 -38.12 51.65
CA ALA A 290 -3.39 -37.33 50.55
C ALA A 290 -3.57 -35.82 50.79
N PRO A 291 -2.83 -34.97 50.06
CA PRO A 291 -3.16 -33.56 49.90
C PRO A 291 -4.43 -33.37 49.05
N TYR A 292 -5.21 -32.36 49.41
CA TYR A 292 -6.47 -31.99 48.74
C TYR A 292 -6.59 -30.47 48.60
N ILE A 293 -7.49 -30.03 47.73
CA ILE A 293 -7.93 -28.63 47.64
C ILE A 293 -9.39 -28.55 48.08
N ILE A 294 -9.70 -27.70 49.05
CA ILE A 294 -11.09 -27.34 49.40
C ILE A 294 -11.45 -26.04 48.71
N ARG A 295 -12.65 -25.98 48.12
CA ARG A 295 -13.32 -24.79 47.63
C ARG A 295 -14.58 -24.55 48.47
N ILE A 296 -14.72 -23.32 48.96
CA ILE A 296 -15.85 -22.83 49.76
C ILE A 296 -16.54 -21.79 48.90
N ILE A 297 -17.74 -22.09 48.42
CA ILE A 297 -18.45 -21.25 47.46
C ILE A 297 -19.70 -20.69 48.14
N ASN A 298 -19.82 -19.38 48.27
CA ASN A 298 -21.03 -18.76 48.82
C ASN A 298 -22.18 -18.93 47.81
N SER A 299 -23.28 -19.55 48.23
CA SER A 299 -24.40 -19.86 47.33
C SER A 299 -25.17 -18.62 46.84
N THR A 300 -25.04 -17.49 47.53
CA THR A 300 -25.74 -16.24 47.18
C THR A 300 -24.86 -15.34 46.32
N SER A 301 -23.61 -15.10 46.74
CA SER A 301 -22.70 -14.19 46.04
C SER A 301 -21.85 -14.86 44.97
N ASN A 302 -21.81 -16.19 44.91
CA ASN A 302 -20.88 -17.00 44.12
C ASN A 302 -19.39 -16.70 44.39
N SER A 303 -19.07 -16.01 45.50
CA SER A 303 -17.69 -15.83 45.92
C SER A 303 -17.05 -17.17 46.27
N VAL A 304 -15.79 -17.37 45.88
CA VAL A 304 -15.07 -18.64 46.04
C VAL A 304 -13.81 -18.43 46.86
N TYR A 305 -13.61 -19.30 47.84
CA TYR A 305 -12.41 -19.34 48.68
C TYR A 305 -11.79 -20.73 48.58
N SER A 306 -10.48 -20.79 48.37
CA SER A 306 -9.78 -22.07 48.19
C SER A 306 -8.66 -22.25 49.21
N LYS A 307 -8.45 -23.47 49.71
CA LYS A 307 -7.33 -23.78 50.61
C LYS A 307 -6.78 -25.17 50.39
N ARG A 308 -5.48 -25.36 50.67
CA ARG A 308 -4.86 -26.69 50.73
C ARG A 308 -5.23 -27.39 52.03
N LEU A 309 -5.57 -28.66 51.93
CA LEU A 309 -5.78 -29.57 53.04
C LEU A 309 -4.81 -30.75 52.96
N ILE A 310 -4.43 -31.29 54.11
CA ILE A 310 -3.63 -32.51 54.19
C ILE A 310 -4.39 -33.50 55.07
N ARG A 311 -4.75 -34.66 54.53
CA ARG A 311 -5.28 -35.77 55.33
C ARG A 311 -4.13 -36.64 55.80
N TYR A 312 -4.15 -37.08 57.06
CA TYR A 312 -3.15 -37.97 57.67
C TYR A 312 -3.80 -39.14 58.41
#